data_AF-A0A7S0YZY6-F1
#
_entry.id   AF-A0A7S0YZY6-F1
#
_cell.length_a   1.000
_cell.length_b   1.000
_cell.length_c   1.000
_cell.angle_alpha   90.00
_cell.angle_beta   90.00
_cell.angle_gamma   90.00
#
_symmetry.space_group_name_H-M   'P 1'
#
loop_
_entity.id
_entity.type
_entity.pdbx_description
1 polymer ?
#
loop_
_entity_poly.entity_id
_entity_poly.type
_entity_poly.pdbx_seq_one_letter_code
_entity_poly.pdbx_strand_id
1 'polypeptide(L)'
;MASLKPFEGAIHAPTGWRGGGAELAAAPAARELELEHVYGYSGYTGRGNAFTLSGGRIVFPVSSLAVSQETVRPAAGEAPIAAQRLVAGHTGEVTCVARHPNGHLFATGQRLAPGGG
;
A
#
# COMPACT_ATOMS: atom_id res chain seq x y z
N MET A 1 -2.27 -21.45 8.43
CA MET A 1 -3.51 -20.82 7.92
C MET A 1 -3.12 -19.94 6.74
N ALA A 2 -3.52 -20.29 5.52
CA ALA A 2 -3.11 -19.59 4.31
C ALA A 2 -3.77 -18.21 4.21
N SER A 3 -2.98 -17.21 3.79
CA SER A 3 -3.50 -15.88 3.47
C SER A 3 -4.35 -15.99 2.22
N LEU A 4 -5.65 -15.73 2.33
CA LEU A 4 -6.45 -15.43 1.16
C LEU A 4 -5.89 -14.14 0.56
N LYS A 5 -5.51 -14.15 -0.72
CA LYS A 5 -5.30 -12.90 -1.45
C LYS A 5 -6.70 -12.27 -1.59
N PRO A 6 -6.92 -11.02 -1.16
CA PRO A 6 -8.25 -10.39 -1.21
C PRO A 6 -8.74 -10.09 -2.63
N PHE A 7 -7.98 -10.53 -3.64
CA PHE A 7 -8.36 -10.53 -5.03
C PHE A 7 -7.99 -11.89 -5.63
N GLU A 8 -8.98 -12.53 -6.24
CA GLU A 8 -8.72 -13.44 -7.35
C GLU A 8 -8.35 -12.55 -8.55
N GLY A 9 -7.37 -12.96 -9.36
CA GLY A 9 -7.02 -12.22 -10.59
C GLY A 9 -8.19 -12.30 -11.58
N ALA A 10 -9.24 -11.54 -11.35
CA ALA A 10 -10.48 -11.57 -12.10
C ALA A 10 -10.40 -10.64 -13.31
N ILE A 11 -9.44 -10.89 -14.20
CA ILE A 11 -9.60 -10.47 -15.59
C ILE A 11 -9.98 -11.71 -16.37
N HIS A 12 -11.25 -12.11 -16.27
CA HIS A 12 -11.83 -13.09 -17.17
C HIS A 12 -12.53 -12.34 -18.28
N ALA A 13 -12.17 -12.59 -19.54
CA ALA A 13 -12.86 -11.97 -20.65
C ALA A 13 -14.36 -12.36 -20.62
N PRO A 14 -15.30 -11.44 -20.87
CA PRO A 14 -16.71 -11.78 -20.89
C PRO A 14 -17.01 -12.92 -21.87
N THR A 15 -17.98 -13.77 -21.55
CA THR A 15 -18.43 -14.84 -22.44
C THR A 15 -18.89 -14.26 -23.77
N GLY A 16 -18.22 -14.62 -24.88
CA GLY A 16 -18.47 -14.06 -26.21
C GLY A 16 -17.46 -13.00 -26.66
N TRP A 17 -16.45 -12.67 -25.85
CA TRP A 17 -15.33 -11.83 -26.26
C TRP A 17 -14.54 -12.47 -27.41
N ARG A 18 -14.49 -11.80 -28.58
CA ARG A 18 -13.83 -12.32 -29.80
C ARG A 18 -12.41 -11.80 -30.04
N GLY A 19 -11.79 -11.17 -29.04
CA GLY A 19 -10.49 -10.53 -29.20
C GLY A 19 -10.62 -9.16 -29.86
N GLY A 20 -9.79 -8.22 -29.40
CA GLY A 20 -9.94 -6.78 -29.61
C GLY A 20 -10.18 -6.35 -31.05
N GLY A 21 -11.30 -5.66 -31.27
CA GLY A 21 -11.48 -4.82 -32.45
C GLY A 21 -10.51 -3.63 -32.43
N ALA A 22 -10.57 -2.78 -33.45
CA ALA A 22 -9.76 -1.57 -33.61
C ALA A 22 -9.72 -0.66 -32.35
N GLU A 23 -10.71 -0.78 -31.47
CA GLU A 23 -10.85 -0.08 -30.19
C GLU A 23 -9.77 -0.44 -29.14
N LEU A 24 -9.28 -1.69 -29.11
CA LEU A 24 -8.15 -2.07 -28.24
C LEU A 24 -6.79 -1.71 -28.84
N ALA A 25 -6.70 -1.68 -30.18
CA ALA A 25 -5.54 -1.14 -30.88
C ALA A 25 -5.45 0.40 -30.74
N ALA A 26 -6.57 1.06 -30.43
CA ALA A 26 -6.67 2.47 -30.11
C ALA A 26 -6.51 2.77 -28.61
N ALA A 27 -6.19 1.75 -27.78
CA ALA A 27 -5.86 1.98 -26.38
C ALA A 27 -4.69 2.99 -26.31
N PRO A 28 -4.81 4.06 -25.52
CA PRO A 28 -3.71 5.01 -25.36
C PRO A 28 -2.45 4.26 -24.94
N ALA A 29 -1.29 4.67 -25.47
CA ALA A 29 -0.01 4.07 -25.15
C ALA A 29 0.10 3.81 -23.64
N ALA A 30 0.59 2.62 -23.27
CA ALA A 30 0.64 2.14 -21.90
C ALA A 30 1.05 3.27 -20.95
N ARG A 31 0.09 3.75 -20.15
CA ARG A 31 0.35 4.81 -19.17
C ARG A 31 0.93 4.14 -17.94
N GLU A 32 2.06 4.66 -17.47
CA GLU A 32 2.59 4.28 -16.17
C GLU A 32 1.64 4.81 -15.09
N LEU A 33 1.28 3.94 -14.14
CA LEU A 33 0.48 4.28 -12.99
C LEU A 33 1.39 4.32 -11.77
N GLU A 34 1.32 5.41 -11.02
CA GLU A 34 2.00 5.53 -9.75
C GLU A 34 0.98 5.52 -8.61
N LEU A 35 1.30 4.76 -7.56
CA LEU A 35 0.46 4.72 -6.37
C LEU A 35 0.66 6.00 -5.57
N GLU A 36 -0.38 6.84 -5.51
CA GLU A 36 -0.34 8.11 -4.78
C GLU A 36 -0.70 7.95 -3.29
N HIS A 37 -1.75 7.17 -3.02
CA HIS A 37 -2.33 7.09 -1.68
C HIS A 37 -2.89 5.70 -1.40
N VAL A 38 -2.76 5.28 -0.14
CA VAL A 38 -3.32 4.03 0.37
C VAL A 38 -4.25 4.35 1.53
N TYR A 39 -5.45 3.80 1.46
CA TYR A 39 -6.44 3.88 2.53
C TYR A 39 -6.45 2.60 3.35
N GLY A 40 -6.70 2.75 4.65
CA GLY A 40 -6.77 1.64 5.61
C GLY A 40 -5.48 1.44 6.42
N TYR A 41 -5.59 0.60 7.43
CA TYR A 41 -4.51 0.27 8.36
C TYR A 41 -4.65 -1.19 8.81
N SER A 42 -3.56 -1.95 8.75
CA SER A 42 -3.53 -3.36 9.21
C SER A 42 -3.46 -3.46 10.75
N GLY A 43 -4.50 -2.96 11.43
CA GLY A 43 -4.61 -3.01 12.89
C GLY A 43 -5.16 -4.33 13.43
N TYR A 44 -5.75 -5.16 12.57
CA TYR A 44 -6.34 -6.44 12.99
C TYR A 44 -5.27 -7.52 13.24
N THR A 45 -4.26 -7.59 12.37
CA THR A 45 -3.25 -8.66 12.36
C THR A 45 -1.97 -8.32 13.14
N GLY A 46 -1.82 -7.08 13.61
CA GLY A 46 -0.62 -6.60 14.29
C GLY A 46 -0.93 -5.70 15.49
N ARG A 47 0.06 -5.54 16.38
CA ARG A 47 0.06 -4.58 17.49
C ARG A 47 1.38 -3.84 17.52
N GLY A 48 1.38 -2.61 18.03
CA GLY A 48 2.61 -1.82 18.19
C GLY A 48 3.33 -1.52 16.88
N ASN A 49 2.60 -1.47 15.77
CA ASN A 49 3.11 -1.27 14.41
C ASN A 49 2.72 0.11 13.82
N ALA A 50 2.16 1.01 14.64
CA ALA A 50 1.90 2.40 14.29
C ALA A 50 2.69 3.32 15.22
N PHE A 51 3.46 4.25 14.66
CA PHE A 51 4.36 5.14 15.41
C PHE A 51 4.14 6.60 15.02
N THR A 52 4.02 7.47 16.02
CA THR A 52 4.03 8.92 15.81
C THR A 52 5.46 9.44 15.83
N LEU A 53 5.76 10.38 14.93
CA LEU A 53 7.03 11.09 14.85
C LEU A 53 6.85 12.57 15.19
N SER A 54 7.97 13.26 15.38
CA SER A 54 7.99 14.71 15.46
C SER A 54 7.35 15.35 14.22
N GLY A 55 6.55 16.39 14.44
CA GLY A 55 5.77 17.07 13.39
C GLY A 55 4.42 16.43 13.08
N GLY A 56 3.92 15.49 13.90
CA GLY A 56 2.58 14.92 13.72
C GLY A 56 2.48 13.88 12.60
N ARG A 57 3.62 13.41 12.09
CA ARG A 57 3.69 12.32 11.12
C ARG A 57 3.43 10.96 11.78
N ILE A 58 2.85 10.04 11.03
CA ILE A 58 2.52 8.69 11.50
C ILE A 58 3.11 7.67 10.52
N VAL A 59 3.81 6.66 11.05
CA VAL A 59 4.34 5.53 10.28
C VAL A 59 3.57 4.27 10.62
N PHE A 60 3.10 3.54 9.61
CA PHE A 60 2.32 2.30 9.77
C PHE A 60 2.42 1.41 8.52
N PRO A 61 2.26 0.08 8.64
CA PRO A 61 2.22 -0.83 7.49
C PRO A 61 0.80 -0.97 6.92
N VAL A 62 0.73 -1.17 5.60
CA VAL A 62 -0.49 -1.58 4.88
C VAL A 62 -0.12 -2.53 3.76
N SER A 63 -0.73 -3.71 3.70
CA SER A 63 -0.38 -4.73 2.71
C SER A 63 1.14 -4.99 2.69
N SER A 64 1.81 -4.90 1.54
CA SER A 64 3.27 -5.01 1.39
C SER A 64 4.03 -3.68 1.48
N LEU A 65 3.40 -2.63 2.01
CA LEU A 65 3.96 -1.28 2.06
C LEU A 65 4.19 -0.81 3.49
N ALA A 66 5.22 0.01 3.68
CA ALA A 66 5.31 0.89 4.84
C ALA A 66 4.92 2.32 4.41
N VAL A 67 4.02 2.93 5.18
CA VAL A 67 3.47 4.25 4.91
C VAL A 67 4.00 5.22 5.96
N SER A 68 4.50 6.37 5.52
CA SER A 68 4.72 7.55 6.36
C SER A 68 3.74 8.63 5.92
N GLN A 69 2.78 8.96 6.77
CA GLN A 69 1.76 9.97 6.48
C GLN A 69 2.02 11.25 7.27
N GLU A 70 1.89 12.38 6.59
CA GLU A 70 1.80 13.72 7.17
C GLU A 70 0.40 14.28 6.91
N THR A 71 -0.27 14.74 7.96
CA THR A 71 -1.55 15.43 7.81
C THR A 71 -1.31 16.93 7.86
N VAL A 72 -1.40 17.58 6.71
CA VAL A 72 -1.31 19.03 6.61
C VAL A 72 -2.69 19.60 6.95
N ARG A 73 -2.74 20.50 7.93
CA ARG A 73 -3.94 21.25 8.27
C ARG A 73 -3.91 22.59 7.51
N PRO A 74 -4.72 22.78 6.47
CA PRO A 74 -4.84 24.06 5.78
C PRO A 74 -5.55 25.11 6.64
N ALA A 75 -5.65 26.34 6.10
CA ALA A 75 -6.31 27.47 6.76
C ALA A 75 -7.78 27.15 7.13
N ALA A 76 -8.35 27.96 8.04
CA ALA A 76 -9.67 27.72 8.59
C ALA A 76 -10.74 27.59 7.49
N GLY A 77 -11.35 26.40 7.38
CA GLY A 77 -12.45 26.11 6.44
C GLY A 77 -12.14 24.99 5.43
N GLU A 78 -10.88 24.58 5.29
CA GLU A 78 -10.48 23.54 4.33
C GLU A 78 -10.29 22.16 4.99
N ALA A 79 -10.54 21.09 4.21
CA ALA A 79 -10.33 19.73 4.67
C ALA A 79 -8.82 19.42 4.81
N PRO A 80 -8.38 18.70 5.86
CA PRO A 80 -6.99 18.29 5.99
C PRO A 80 -6.54 17.44 4.80
N ILE A 81 -5.33 17.68 4.32
CA ILE A 81 -4.74 16.93 3.21
C ILE A 81 -3.70 15.98 3.79
N ALA A 82 -3.81 14.69 3.45
CA ALA A 82 -2.86 13.67 3.86
C ALA A 82 -1.83 13.43 2.75
N ALA A 83 -0.58 13.81 3.00
CA ALA A 83 0.55 13.50 2.13
C ALA A 83 1.19 12.18 2.59
N GLN A 84 1.35 11.22 1.68
CA GLN A 84 1.93 9.91 1.99
C GLN A 84 3.26 9.70 1.27
N ARG A 85 4.22 9.15 2.00
CA ARG A 85 5.41 8.52 1.43
C ARG A 85 5.26 7.02 1.54
N LEU A 86 5.26 6.34 0.39
CA LEU A 86 5.11 4.90 0.30
C LEU A 86 6.48 4.25 0.09
N VAL A 87 6.82 3.30 0.95
CA VAL A 87 8.02 2.49 0.83
C VAL A 87 7.61 1.10 0.34
N ALA A 88 7.89 0.85 -0.94
CA ALA A 88 7.70 -0.44 -1.58
C ALA A 88 9.03 -1.20 -1.64
N GLY A 89 8.98 -2.51 -1.42
CA GLY A 89 10.16 -3.37 -1.43
C GLY A 89 9.87 -4.77 -0.92
N HIS A 90 8.80 -4.93 -0.13
CA HIS A 90 8.30 -6.22 0.26
C HIS A 90 7.47 -6.86 -0.85
N THR A 91 7.65 -8.16 -1.04
CA THR A 91 6.87 -9.02 -1.95
C THR A 91 5.71 -9.73 -1.25
N GLY A 92 5.70 -9.67 0.09
CA GLY A 92 4.65 -10.20 0.95
C GLY A 92 4.08 -9.15 1.88
N GLU A 93 3.02 -9.51 2.60
CA GLU A 93 2.40 -8.65 3.60
C GLU A 93 3.40 -8.28 4.70
N VAL A 94 3.52 -6.98 5.00
CA VAL A 94 4.30 -6.46 6.12
C VAL A 94 3.53 -6.75 7.41
N THR A 95 4.17 -7.51 8.30
CA THR A 95 3.54 -8.00 9.54
C THR A 95 4.09 -7.33 10.79
N CYS A 96 5.29 -6.74 10.73
CA CYS A 96 5.92 -6.07 11.86
C CYS A 96 6.71 -4.84 11.43
N VAL A 97 6.77 -3.86 12.35
CA VAL A 97 7.54 -2.62 12.20
C VAL A 97 8.25 -2.34 13.52
N ALA A 98 9.54 -2.02 13.46
CA ALA A 98 10.34 -1.65 14.63
C ALA A 98 10.97 -0.27 14.41
N ARG A 99 10.86 0.60 15.40
CA ARG A 99 11.46 1.95 15.41
C ARG A 99 12.81 1.93 16.09
N HIS A 100 13.85 2.43 15.43
CA HIS A 100 15.16 2.61 16.03
C HIS A 100 15.14 3.77 17.06
N PRO A 101 15.94 3.73 18.15
CA PRO A 101 15.93 4.77 19.19
C PRO A 101 16.23 6.20 18.71
N ASN A 102 16.96 6.36 17.60
CA ASN A 102 17.18 7.67 16.97
C ASN A 102 15.89 8.35 16.46
N GLY A 103 14.78 7.60 16.39
CA GLY A 103 13.47 8.12 16.11
C GLY A 103 13.09 8.28 14.63
N HIS A 104 14.03 8.03 13.71
CA HIS A 104 13.85 8.29 12.27
C HIS A 104 14.11 7.07 11.37
N LEU A 105 14.71 6.01 11.91
CA LEU A 105 14.96 4.77 11.19
C LEU A 105 13.95 3.69 11.62
N PHE A 106 13.45 2.95 10.63
CA PHE A 106 12.49 1.87 10.83
C PHE A 106 12.96 0.60 10.13
N ALA A 107 12.68 -0.54 10.76
CA ALA A 107 12.86 -1.86 10.16
C ALA A 107 11.48 -2.53 10.00
N THR A 108 11.29 -3.23 8.88
CA THR A 108 10.02 -3.87 8.53
C THR A 108 10.24 -5.33 8.16
N GLY A 109 9.32 -6.20 8.60
CA GLY A 109 9.35 -7.63 8.30
C GLY A 109 8.12 -8.08 7.52
N GLN A 110 8.32 -8.92 6.51
CA GLN A 110 7.23 -9.51 5.72
C GLN A 110 6.98 -10.96 6.09
N ARG A 111 5.76 -11.41 5.83
CA ARG A 111 5.44 -12.83 5.86
C ARG A 111 5.99 -13.53 4.61
N LEU A 112 6.69 -14.64 4.81
CA LEU A 112 7.12 -15.50 3.72
C LEU A 112 5.90 -16.09 3.00
N ALA A 113 5.88 -16.02 1.67
CA ALA A 113 4.87 -16.73 0.90
C ALA A 113 5.13 -18.25 0.99
N PRO A 114 4.10 -19.09 1.22
CA PRO A 114 4.30 -20.54 1.23
C PRO A 114 4.70 -20.99 -0.18
N GLY A 115 5.94 -21.48 -0.34
CA GLY A 115 6.45 -22.04 -1.61
C GLY A 115 7.86 -21.62 -2.05
N GLY A 116 8.57 -20.77 -1.29
CA GLY A 116 9.98 -20.46 -1.57
C GLY A 116 10.92 -21.42 -0.86
N GLY A 117 11.36 -22.47 -1.55
CA GLY A 117 12.40 -23.43 -1.15
C GLY A 117 13.03 -24.04 -2.39
#